data_AF-A0A653C0K3-F1
#
_entry.id   AF-A0A653C0K3-F1
#
_cell.length_a   1.000
_cell.length_b   1.000
_cell.length_c   1.000
_cell.angle_alpha   90.00
_cell.angle_beta   90.00
_cell.angle_gamma   90.00
#
_symmetry.space_group_name_H-M   'P 1'
#
loop_
_entity.id
_entity.type
_entity.pdbx_description
1 polymer ?
#
loop_
_entity_poly.entity_id
_entity_poly.type
_entity_poly.pdbx_seq_one_letter_code
_entity_poly.pdbx_strand_id
1 'polypeptide(L)'
;MQDGVQKRREQQPKWINPCGYPNNCSDPEHNATASTVSDKDLVTQIVTQTGVALNWAREFKETYAQRTFNKNSTSLHKMMEEQKIDWLELLPKKLGEEMDQEYMKNLELDETLLNVYRYLQTIAVGLEQMTWDQEDRNGEFVDEFRIMEQQLRSVLCELQNTMCEKNIPIRYNVQRDVMKEEYRRDKDATSINPRDWIIFREYMNTLEYVLQAFQHFKDKL
;
A
#
# COMPACT_ATOMS: atom_id res chain seq x y z
N MET A 1 -22.59 18.85 -3.17
CA MET A 1 -21.72 17.69 -3.54
C MET A 1 -20.28 18.12 -3.80
N GLN A 2 -20.01 19.18 -4.60
CA GLN A 2 -18.63 19.65 -4.85
C GLN A 2 -17.89 20.08 -3.57
N ASP A 3 -18.56 20.74 -2.63
CA ASP A 3 -17.96 21.17 -1.35
C ASP A 3 -17.49 20.01 -0.46
N GLY A 4 -18.13 18.83 -0.56
CA GLY A 4 -17.77 17.65 0.24
C GLY A 4 -16.50 16.97 -0.27
N VAL A 5 -16.37 16.84 -1.60
CA VAL A 5 -15.17 16.29 -2.25
C VAL A 5 -13.97 17.21 -2.02
N GLN A 6 -14.17 18.52 -2.13
CA GLN A 6 -13.12 19.52 -1.88
C GLN A 6 -12.63 19.45 -0.42
N LYS A 7 -13.55 19.39 0.55
CA LYS A 7 -13.17 19.23 1.97
C LYS A 7 -12.41 17.94 2.25
N ARG A 8 -12.77 16.80 1.63
CA ARG A 8 -12.02 15.54 1.77
C ARG A 8 -10.59 15.65 1.24
N ARG A 9 -10.40 16.34 0.11
CA ARG A 9 -9.08 16.55 -0.50
C ARG A 9 -8.17 17.51 0.27
N GLU A 10 -8.76 18.43 1.04
CA GLU A 10 -8.03 19.35 1.92
C GLU A 10 -7.51 18.68 3.19
N GLN A 11 -8.03 17.49 3.56
CA GLN A 11 -7.52 16.73 4.69
C GLN A 11 -6.11 16.21 4.41
N GLN A 12 -5.25 16.22 5.43
CA GLN A 12 -3.91 15.66 5.31
C GLN A 12 -3.99 14.18 4.90
N PRO A 13 -3.28 13.75 3.83
CA PRO A 13 -3.27 12.36 3.42
C PRO A 13 -2.71 11.44 4.52
N LYS A 14 -3.43 10.35 4.81
CA LYS A 14 -3.14 9.45 5.93
C LYS A 14 -1.79 8.74 5.82
N TRP A 15 -1.24 8.65 4.61
CA TRP A 15 0.02 7.95 4.30
C TRP A 15 1.28 8.83 4.36
N ILE A 16 1.14 10.16 4.50
CA ILE A 16 2.30 11.07 4.59
C ILE A 16 2.97 10.96 5.96
N ASN A 17 2.17 10.88 7.02
CA ASN A 17 2.62 10.70 8.39
C ASN A 17 1.78 9.61 9.08
N PRO A 18 1.94 8.34 8.69
CA PRO A 18 1.10 7.24 9.13
C PRO A 18 1.15 7.05 10.65
N CYS A 19 2.32 7.23 11.27
CA CYS A 19 2.48 7.12 12.72
C CYS A 19 2.08 8.38 13.51
N GLY A 20 1.97 9.53 12.84
CA GLY A 20 1.69 10.80 13.52
C GLY A 20 2.89 11.41 14.26
N TYR A 21 4.12 11.09 13.85
CA TYR A 21 5.32 11.64 14.49
C TYR A 21 5.44 13.16 14.25
N PRO A 22 5.88 13.94 15.25
CA PRO A 22 6.32 15.30 15.02
C PRO A 22 7.43 15.34 13.96
N ASN A 23 7.32 16.26 13.00
CA ASN A 23 8.33 16.50 11.96
C ASN A 23 8.78 15.26 11.15
N ASN A 24 7.95 14.22 11.02
CA ASN A 24 8.27 12.99 10.28
C ASN A 24 9.65 12.40 10.66
N CYS A 25 9.94 12.34 11.97
CA CYS A 25 11.22 11.85 12.51
C CYS A 25 12.45 12.71 12.22
N SER A 26 12.25 13.95 11.79
CA SER A 26 13.35 14.92 11.63
C SER A 26 13.70 15.65 12.93
N ASP A 27 13.26 15.13 14.09
CA ASP A 27 13.53 15.75 15.38
C ASP A 27 14.97 15.44 15.83
N PRO A 28 15.82 16.47 16.04
CA PRO A 28 17.19 16.28 16.50
C PRO A 28 17.32 15.50 17.81
N GLU A 29 16.30 15.53 18.69
CA GLU A 29 16.32 14.78 19.95
C GLU A 29 16.15 13.26 19.76
N HIS A 30 15.45 12.82 18.70
CA HIS A 30 15.33 11.40 18.36
C HIS A 30 16.66 10.83 17.80
N ASN A 31 17.43 11.67 17.11
CA ASN A 31 18.69 11.28 16.48
C ASN A 31 19.89 11.28 17.44
N ALA A 32 19.71 11.74 18.69
CA ALA A 32 20.78 11.89 19.68
C ALA A 32 21.10 10.60 20.46
N THR A 33 20.24 9.58 20.38
CA THR A 33 20.46 8.28 21.03
C THR A 33 20.67 7.19 19.99
N ALA A 34 21.70 6.36 20.16
CA ALA A 34 21.89 5.18 19.33
C ALA A 34 20.62 4.31 19.36
N SER A 35 20.13 3.88 18.20
CA SER A 35 18.96 3.02 18.09
C SER A 35 19.12 1.82 19.02
N THR A 36 18.12 1.61 19.86
CA THR A 36 18.12 0.52 20.86
C THR A 36 17.51 -0.76 20.32
N VAL A 37 16.88 -0.70 19.15
CA VAL A 37 16.16 -1.81 18.52
C VAL A 37 17.06 -2.44 17.46
N SER A 38 17.11 -3.77 17.41
CA SER A 38 17.90 -4.45 16.38
C SER A 38 17.24 -4.35 15.00
N ASP A 39 18.04 -4.29 13.93
CA ASP A 39 17.53 -4.34 12.56
C ASP A 39 16.61 -5.56 12.33
N LYS A 40 16.93 -6.68 12.98
CA LYS A 40 16.14 -7.91 12.92
C LYS A 40 14.74 -7.75 13.51
N ASP A 41 14.62 -7.04 14.63
CA ASP A 41 13.33 -6.78 15.27
C ASP A 41 12.50 -5.80 14.43
N LEU A 42 13.12 -4.74 13.91
CA LEU A 42 12.48 -3.77 13.02
C LEU A 42 11.91 -4.45 11.76
N VAL A 43 12.74 -5.23 11.07
CA VAL A 43 12.33 -6.01 9.90
C VAL A 43 11.25 -7.03 10.26
N THR A 44 11.32 -7.65 11.44
CA THR A 44 10.32 -8.62 11.89
C THR A 44 8.94 -7.98 12.08
N GLN A 45 8.87 -6.73 12.56
CA GLN A 45 7.59 -6.03 12.66
C GLN A 45 6.99 -5.70 11.30
N ILE A 46 7.82 -5.27 10.34
CA ILE A 46 7.37 -5.04 8.95
C ILE A 46 6.79 -6.33 8.36
N VAL A 47 7.50 -7.46 8.49
CA VAL A 47 7.04 -8.78 8.01
C VAL A 47 5.71 -9.16 8.67
N THR A 48 5.60 -8.98 9.99
CA THR A 48 4.41 -9.34 10.76
C THR A 48 3.20 -8.52 10.32
N GLN A 49 3.32 -7.20 10.29
CA GLN A 49 2.21 -6.31 9.94
C GLN A 49 1.79 -6.45 8.47
N THR A 50 2.76 -6.70 7.57
CA THR A 50 2.51 -6.99 6.15
C THR A 50 1.77 -8.32 5.99
N GLY A 51 2.16 -9.35 6.74
CA GLY A 51 1.49 -10.65 6.73
C GLY A 51 0.03 -10.56 7.18
N VAL A 52 -0.27 -9.77 8.22
CA VAL A 52 -1.64 -9.51 8.68
C VAL A 52 -2.46 -8.86 7.56
N ALA A 53 -1.93 -7.80 6.93
CA ALA A 53 -2.61 -7.09 5.86
C ALA A 53 -2.87 -7.99 4.63
N LEU A 54 -1.87 -8.80 4.25
CA LEU A 54 -1.95 -9.68 3.08
C LEU A 54 -2.94 -10.84 3.29
N ASN A 55 -2.94 -11.45 4.48
CA ASN A 55 -3.87 -12.53 4.80
C ASN A 55 -5.32 -12.04 4.74
N TRP A 56 -5.60 -10.89 5.35
CA TRP A 56 -6.93 -10.28 5.28
C TRP A 56 -7.33 -9.98 3.83
N ALA A 57 -6.43 -9.39 3.03
CA ALA A 57 -6.68 -9.08 1.64
C ALA A 57 -7.01 -10.34 0.81
N ARG A 58 -6.29 -11.44 1.05
CA ARG A 58 -6.50 -12.73 0.38
C ARG A 58 -7.86 -13.32 0.72
N GLU A 59 -8.31 -13.21 1.97
CA GLU A 59 -9.64 -13.66 2.39
C GLU A 59 -10.75 -12.82 1.75
N PHE A 60 -10.59 -11.49 1.75
CA PHE A 60 -11.59 -10.58 1.18
C PHE A 60 -11.71 -10.72 -0.35
N LYS A 61 -10.60 -11.03 -1.04
CA LYS A 61 -10.51 -11.11 -2.50
C LYS A 61 -11.62 -11.96 -3.14
N GLU A 62 -11.96 -13.11 -2.57
CA GLU A 62 -12.97 -14.00 -3.14
C GLU A 62 -14.37 -13.39 -3.05
N THR A 63 -14.72 -12.84 -1.89
CA THR A 63 -16.00 -12.15 -1.68
C THR A 63 -16.15 -10.97 -2.63
N TYR A 64 -15.10 -10.15 -2.74
CA TYR A 64 -15.12 -8.97 -3.61
C TYR A 64 -15.29 -9.35 -5.09
N ALA A 65 -14.54 -10.35 -5.57
CA ALA A 65 -14.65 -10.84 -6.94
C ALA A 65 -16.05 -11.39 -7.24
N GLN A 66 -16.59 -12.22 -6.34
CA GLN A 66 -17.87 -12.89 -6.54
C GLN A 66 -19.03 -11.90 -6.53
N ARG A 67 -19.07 -10.95 -5.60
CA ARG A 67 -20.19 -10.01 -5.48
C ARG A 67 -20.14 -8.88 -6.51
N THR A 68 -18.94 -8.41 -6.88
CA THR A 68 -18.78 -7.30 -7.83
C THR A 68 -18.85 -7.76 -9.29
N PHE A 69 -18.31 -8.95 -9.60
CA PHE A 69 -18.15 -9.43 -10.99
C PHE A 69 -18.85 -10.75 -11.29
N ASN A 70 -19.46 -11.40 -10.30
CA ASN A 70 -20.04 -12.74 -10.43
C ASN A 70 -19.01 -13.76 -10.97
N LYS A 71 -17.77 -13.69 -10.46
CA LYS A 71 -16.65 -14.57 -10.82
C LYS A 71 -15.87 -14.93 -9.56
N ASN A 72 -15.31 -16.14 -9.53
CA ASN A 72 -14.26 -16.45 -8.55
C ASN A 72 -13.01 -15.60 -8.82
N SER A 73 -12.23 -15.36 -7.77
CA SER A 73 -11.08 -14.45 -7.82
C SER A 73 -9.99 -14.89 -8.80
N THR A 74 -9.75 -16.20 -8.94
CA THR A 74 -8.76 -16.75 -9.89
C THR A 74 -9.14 -16.43 -11.34
N SER A 75 -10.41 -16.62 -11.70
CA SER A 75 -10.91 -16.36 -13.05
C SER A 75 -10.90 -14.87 -13.37
N LEU A 76 -11.26 -14.03 -12.40
CA LEU A 76 -11.20 -12.58 -12.55
C LEU A 76 -9.75 -12.09 -12.69
N HIS A 77 -8.83 -12.62 -11.88
CA HIS A 77 -7.41 -12.27 -11.97
C HIS A 77 -6.86 -12.57 -13.36
N LYS A 78 -7.05 -13.80 -13.87
CA LYS A 78 -6.60 -14.19 -15.21
C LYS A 78 -7.19 -13.34 -16.33
N MET A 79 -8.46 -12.95 -16.22
CA MET A 79 -9.13 -12.09 -17.20
C MET A 79 -8.50 -10.69 -17.29
N MET A 80 -7.94 -10.21 -16.19
CA MET A 80 -7.48 -8.83 -16.06
C MET A 80 -5.98 -8.72 -15.82
N GLU A 81 -5.22 -9.81 -15.90
CA GLU A 81 -3.81 -9.87 -15.50
C GLU A 81 -2.91 -8.88 -16.26
N GLU A 82 -3.19 -8.67 -17.55
CA GLU A 82 -2.43 -7.77 -18.41
C GLU A 82 -2.91 -6.31 -18.35
N GLN A 83 -4.03 -6.03 -17.68
CA GLN A 83 -4.52 -4.67 -17.53
C GLN A 83 -3.66 -3.90 -16.53
N LYS A 84 -3.28 -2.67 -16.89
CA LYS A 84 -2.41 -1.80 -16.11
C LYS A 84 -3.02 -0.41 -16.00
N ILE A 85 -2.70 0.27 -14.91
CA ILE A 85 -3.02 1.68 -14.68
C ILE A 85 -1.68 2.43 -14.69
N ASP A 86 -1.60 3.51 -15.45
CA ASP A 86 -0.34 4.17 -15.80
C ASP A 86 0.39 4.83 -14.62
N TRP A 87 -0.36 5.24 -13.59
CA TRP A 87 0.19 5.85 -12.37
C TRP A 87 0.55 4.84 -11.28
N LEU A 88 0.21 3.55 -11.46
CA LEU A 88 0.66 2.50 -10.55
C LEU A 88 2.05 2.03 -10.94
N GLU A 89 2.92 1.90 -9.96
CA GLU A 89 4.29 1.44 -10.18
C GLU A 89 4.32 -0.05 -10.53
N LEU A 90 5.17 -0.43 -11.49
CA LEU A 90 5.34 -1.81 -11.89
C LEU A 90 6.42 -2.48 -11.05
N LEU A 91 6.01 -3.47 -10.26
CA LEU A 91 6.92 -4.31 -9.48
C LEU A 91 7.62 -5.35 -10.38
N PRO A 92 8.81 -5.85 -10.00
CA PRO A 92 9.55 -6.87 -10.74
C PRO A 92 8.97 -8.29 -10.57
N LYS A 93 7.67 -8.40 -10.29
CA LYS A 93 6.91 -9.65 -10.12
C LYS A 93 5.42 -9.40 -10.38
N LYS A 94 4.69 -10.46 -10.72
CA LYS A 94 3.22 -10.45 -10.70
C LYS A 94 2.69 -11.00 -9.37
N LEU A 95 1.38 -10.79 -9.14
CA LEU A 95 0.68 -11.35 -7.99
C LEU A 95 0.76 -12.88 -7.99
N GLY A 96 1.13 -13.48 -6.86
CA GLY A 96 1.27 -14.92 -6.67
C GLY A 96 2.59 -15.50 -7.19
N GLU A 97 3.47 -14.69 -7.78
CA GLU A 97 4.81 -15.13 -8.19
C GLU A 97 5.84 -14.91 -7.07
N GLU A 98 6.90 -15.71 -7.08
CA GLU A 98 8.08 -15.44 -6.26
C GLU A 98 8.99 -14.43 -6.97
N MET A 99 9.64 -13.55 -6.21
CA MET A 99 10.66 -12.66 -6.74
C MET A 99 11.83 -13.47 -7.30
N ASP A 100 12.43 -12.95 -8.38
CA ASP A 100 13.66 -13.48 -8.92
C ASP A 100 14.78 -13.46 -7.86
N GLN A 101 15.54 -14.56 -7.79
CA GLN A 101 16.57 -14.75 -6.75
C GLN A 101 17.79 -13.85 -6.96
N GLU A 102 18.12 -13.51 -8.21
CA GLU A 102 19.21 -12.59 -8.51
C GLU A 102 18.80 -11.16 -8.16
N TYR A 103 17.58 -10.75 -8.50
CA TYR A 103 17.00 -9.50 -8.05
C TYR A 103 17.04 -9.36 -6.53
N MET A 104 16.55 -10.38 -5.78
CA MET A 104 16.54 -10.35 -4.32
C MET A 104 17.94 -10.22 -3.70
N LYS A 105 18.95 -10.88 -4.27
CA LYS A 105 20.33 -10.80 -3.75
C LYS A 105 20.92 -9.40 -3.83
N ASN A 106 20.47 -8.60 -4.81
CA ASN A 106 20.93 -7.25 -5.06
C ASN A 106 20.14 -6.17 -4.29
N LEU A 107 19.13 -6.56 -3.50
CA LEU A 107 18.39 -5.62 -2.67
C LEU A 107 19.25 -5.10 -1.50
N GLU A 108 19.20 -3.79 -1.29
CA GLU A 108 19.75 -3.12 -0.11
C GLU A 108 18.61 -2.67 0.81
N LEU A 109 18.76 -2.87 2.13
CA LEU A 109 17.68 -2.64 3.10
C LEU A 109 17.19 -1.18 3.08
N ASP A 110 18.10 -0.21 3.16
CA ASP A 110 17.77 1.21 3.27
C ASP A 110 17.08 1.73 2.00
N GLU A 111 17.56 1.33 0.82
CA GLU A 111 16.91 1.65 -0.45
C GLU A 111 15.55 0.97 -0.57
N THR A 112 15.44 -0.29 -0.14
CA THR A 112 14.18 -1.03 -0.18
C THR A 112 13.14 -0.41 0.74
N LEU A 113 13.51 0.06 1.93
CA LEU A 113 12.62 0.81 2.84
C LEU A 113 12.02 2.02 2.15
N LEU A 114 12.85 2.85 1.51
CA LEU A 114 12.42 4.06 0.81
C LEU A 114 11.51 3.73 -0.40
N ASN A 115 11.91 2.75 -1.22
CA ASN A 115 11.15 2.34 -2.39
C ASN A 115 9.79 1.75 -2.01
N VAL A 116 9.76 0.85 -1.04
CA VAL A 116 8.51 0.24 -0.55
C VAL A 116 7.60 1.28 0.09
N TYR A 117 8.14 2.22 0.87
CA TYR A 117 7.35 3.30 1.44
C TYR A 117 6.66 4.10 0.32
N ARG A 118 7.38 4.45 -0.74
CA ARG A 118 6.79 5.10 -1.93
C ARG A 118 5.70 4.23 -2.58
N TYR A 119 5.98 2.95 -2.84
CA TYR A 119 5.02 2.04 -3.49
C TYR A 119 3.71 1.96 -2.71
N LEU A 120 3.78 1.79 -1.39
CA LEU A 120 2.62 1.70 -0.52
C LEU A 120 1.89 3.03 -0.38
N GLN A 121 2.59 4.17 -0.42
CA GLN A 121 1.94 5.48 -0.50
C GLN A 121 1.16 5.64 -1.82
N THR A 122 1.72 5.21 -2.96
CA THR A 122 1.02 5.20 -4.25
C THR A 122 -0.23 4.32 -4.18
N ILE A 123 -0.15 3.13 -3.57
CA ILE A 123 -1.32 2.28 -3.34
C ILE A 123 -2.34 2.96 -2.41
N ALA A 124 -1.91 3.67 -1.37
CA ALA A 124 -2.80 4.36 -0.44
C ALA A 124 -3.66 5.41 -1.15
N VAL A 125 -3.13 6.08 -2.16
CA VAL A 125 -3.90 7.01 -3.02
C VAL A 125 -5.04 6.28 -3.73
N GLY A 126 -4.78 5.07 -4.24
CA GLY A 126 -5.79 4.23 -4.89
C GLY A 126 -6.86 3.74 -3.93
N LEU A 127 -6.45 3.19 -2.78
CA LEU A 127 -7.38 2.71 -1.75
C LEU A 127 -8.28 3.83 -1.21
N GLU A 128 -7.72 5.03 -0.99
CA GLU A 128 -8.49 6.20 -0.60
C GLU A 128 -9.61 6.51 -1.61
N GLN A 129 -9.28 6.47 -2.90
CA GLN A 129 -10.28 6.71 -3.94
C GLN A 129 -11.32 5.58 -3.99
N MET A 130 -10.94 4.32 -3.81
CA MET A 130 -11.87 3.19 -3.74
C MET A 130 -12.87 3.35 -2.58
N THR A 131 -12.38 3.73 -1.40
CA THR A 131 -13.25 4.01 -0.24
C THR A 131 -14.20 5.16 -0.53
N TRP A 132 -13.71 6.28 -1.08
CA TRP A 132 -14.56 7.42 -1.44
C TRP A 132 -15.64 7.06 -2.46
N ASP A 133 -15.31 6.25 -3.46
CA ASP A 133 -16.27 5.83 -4.47
C ASP A 133 -17.34 4.89 -3.90
N GLN A 134 -16.98 4.05 -2.93
CA GLN A 134 -17.96 3.24 -2.20
C GLN A 134 -18.84 4.10 -1.29
N GLU A 135 -18.27 5.07 -0.57
CA GLU A 135 -19.04 6.01 0.25
C GLU A 135 -20.05 6.80 -0.59
N ASP A 136 -19.60 7.34 -1.73
CA ASP A 136 -20.42 8.19 -2.59
C ASP A 136 -21.55 7.42 -3.29
N ARG A 137 -21.39 6.10 -3.43
CA ARG A 137 -22.39 5.19 -4.05
C ARG A 137 -23.21 4.40 -3.04
N ASN A 138 -22.97 4.56 -1.74
CA ASN A 138 -23.49 3.66 -0.70
C ASN A 138 -23.20 2.18 -1.03
N GLY A 139 -21.98 1.90 -1.46
CA GLY A 139 -21.52 0.57 -1.83
C GLY A 139 -21.41 -0.36 -0.61
N GLU A 140 -21.44 -1.67 -0.88
CA GLU A 140 -21.49 -2.68 0.18
C GLU A 140 -20.14 -2.93 0.88
N PHE A 141 -19.02 -2.41 0.34
CA PHE A 141 -17.66 -2.70 0.80
C PHE A 141 -16.94 -1.54 1.47
N VAL A 142 -17.67 -0.51 1.92
CA VAL A 142 -17.06 0.68 2.55
C VAL A 142 -16.20 0.29 3.76
N ASP A 143 -16.68 -0.62 4.59
CA ASP A 143 -15.98 -1.01 5.81
C ASP A 143 -14.74 -1.86 5.51
N GLU A 144 -14.83 -2.77 4.55
CA GLU A 144 -13.72 -3.58 4.04
C GLU A 144 -12.58 -2.71 3.49
N PHE A 145 -12.89 -1.69 2.68
CA PHE A 145 -11.84 -0.80 2.18
C PHE A 145 -11.25 0.12 3.25
N ARG A 146 -12.04 0.53 4.26
CA ARG A 146 -11.50 1.25 5.42
C ARG A 146 -10.56 0.38 6.24
N ILE A 147 -10.87 -0.91 6.40
CA ILE A 147 -9.96 -1.87 7.04
C ILE A 147 -8.66 -1.99 6.25
N MET A 148 -8.73 -2.09 4.92
CA MET A 148 -7.54 -2.12 4.07
C MET A 148 -6.70 -0.85 4.21
N GLU A 149 -7.31 0.34 4.19
CA GLU A 149 -6.61 1.61 4.42
C GLU A 149 -5.89 1.62 5.78
N GLN A 150 -6.56 1.13 6.82
CA GLN A 150 -5.98 1.07 8.16
C GLN A 150 -4.80 0.09 8.23
N GLN A 151 -4.94 -1.09 7.64
CA GLN A 151 -3.87 -2.09 7.59
C GLN A 151 -2.67 -1.58 6.78
N LEU A 152 -2.91 -0.95 5.63
CA LEU A 152 -1.86 -0.30 4.84
C LEU A 152 -1.16 0.80 5.63
N ARG A 153 -1.93 1.62 6.37
CA ARG A 153 -1.38 2.64 7.27
C ARG A 153 -0.49 2.02 8.36
N SER A 154 -0.87 0.89 8.93
CA SER A 154 -0.03 0.19 9.91
C SER A 154 1.29 -0.28 9.28
N VAL A 155 1.26 -0.86 8.08
CA VAL A 155 2.50 -1.27 7.37
C VAL A 155 3.39 -0.05 7.07
N LEU A 156 2.79 1.04 6.57
CA LEU A 156 3.50 2.30 6.35
C LEU A 156 4.10 2.86 7.65
N CYS A 157 3.42 2.69 8.78
CA CYS A 157 3.96 3.13 10.06
C CYS A 157 5.18 2.31 10.50
N GLU A 158 5.17 0.98 10.35
CA GLU A 158 6.35 0.16 10.65
C GLU A 158 7.55 0.51 9.77
N LEU A 159 7.31 0.81 8.48
CA LEU A 159 8.34 1.31 7.57
C LEU A 159 8.88 2.68 8.01
N GLN A 160 7.98 3.61 8.35
CA GLN A 160 8.37 4.93 8.87
C GLN A 160 9.22 4.76 10.12
N ASN A 161 8.73 4.05 11.14
CA ASN A 161 9.44 3.80 12.38
C ASN A 161 10.84 3.20 12.14
N THR A 162 10.94 2.21 11.26
CA THR A 162 12.22 1.60 10.89
C THR A 162 13.17 2.60 10.23
N MET A 163 12.69 3.45 9.33
CA MET A 163 13.51 4.52 8.73
C MET A 163 13.97 5.53 9.80
N CYS A 164 13.12 5.85 10.78
CA CYS A 164 13.45 6.78 11.85
C CYS A 164 14.56 6.22 12.76
N GLU A 165 14.41 4.98 13.21
CA GLU A 165 15.43 4.27 14.01
C GLU A 165 16.78 4.17 13.27
N LYS A 166 16.74 3.97 11.95
CA LYS A 166 17.94 3.88 11.10
C LYS A 166 18.45 5.23 10.61
N ASN A 167 17.85 6.35 11.03
CA ASN A 167 18.19 7.71 10.58
C ASN A 167 18.14 7.88 9.04
N ILE A 168 17.22 7.17 8.37
CA ILE A 168 17.01 7.24 6.93
C ILE A 168 16.00 8.36 6.65
N PRO A 169 16.39 9.46 5.97
CA PRO A 169 15.50 10.58 5.74
C PRO A 169 14.46 10.26 4.65
N ILE A 170 13.18 10.47 4.97
CA ILE A 170 12.08 10.41 3.99
C ILE A 170 12.17 11.65 3.09
N ARG A 171 12.66 11.47 1.86
CA ARG A 171 12.94 12.58 0.93
C ARG A 171 11.71 13.09 0.20
N TYR A 172 10.76 12.20 -0.10
CA TYR A 172 9.59 12.50 -0.92
C TYR A 172 8.39 11.71 -0.42
N ASN A 173 7.23 12.38 -0.37
CA ASN A 173 5.96 11.76 -0.07
C ASN A 173 5.03 11.87 -1.28
N VAL A 174 4.46 10.74 -1.68
CA VAL A 174 3.50 10.68 -2.79
C VAL A 174 2.27 11.53 -2.45
N GLN A 175 1.86 12.38 -3.39
CA GLN A 175 0.67 13.23 -3.26
C GLN A 175 -0.52 12.62 -4.01
N ARG A 176 -1.74 13.10 -3.72
CA ARG A 176 -2.97 12.60 -4.36
C ARG A 176 -2.99 12.76 -5.88
N ASP A 177 -2.26 13.73 -6.42
CA ASP A 177 -2.20 14.03 -7.85
C ASP A 177 -1.49 12.96 -8.69
N VAL A 178 -0.79 11.99 -8.07
CA VAL A 178 -0.26 10.81 -8.77
C VAL A 178 -1.38 10.08 -9.52
N MET A 179 -2.57 9.98 -8.91
CA MET A 179 -3.77 9.49 -9.58
C MET A 179 -4.47 10.65 -10.30
N LYS A 180 -4.39 10.64 -11.63
CA LYS A 180 -4.98 11.66 -12.50
C LYS A 180 -6.48 11.80 -12.27
N GLU A 181 -6.97 13.03 -12.49
CA GLU A 181 -8.39 13.40 -12.30
C GLU A 181 -9.37 12.55 -13.13
N GLU A 182 -8.96 12.08 -14.31
CA GLU A 182 -9.77 11.20 -15.17
C GLU A 182 -10.18 9.91 -14.45
N TYR A 183 -9.28 9.32 -13.67
CA TYR A 183 -9.59 8.14 -12.88
C TYR A 183 -10.48 8.45 -11.66
N ARG A 184 -10.49 9.70 -11.17
CA ARG A 184 -11.21 10.12 -9.95
C ARG A 184 -12.63 10.62 -10.22
N ARG A 185 -12.89 11.10 -11.45
CA ARG A 185 -14.18 11.68 -11.85
C ARG A 185 -15.14 10.67 -12.45
N ASP A 186 -14.67 9.47 -12.73
CA ASP A 186 -15.52 8.41 -13.20
C ASP A 186 -16.63 8.14 -12.18
N LYS A 187 -17.84 7.91 -12.68
CA LYS A 187 -19.02 7.59 -11.88
C LYS A 187 -19.72 6.34 -12.35
N ASP A 188 -19.27 5.72 -13.44
CA ASP A 188 -19.84 4.47 -13.92
C ASP A 188 -19.23 3.28 -13.18
N ALA A 189 -20.08 2.37 -12.71
CA ALA A 189 -19.63 1.12 -12.10
C ALA A 189 -18.90 0.23 -13.11
N THR A 190 -19.23 0.32 -14.40
CA THR A 190 -18.57 -0.47 -15.45
C THR A 190 -17.10 -0.13 -15.63
N SER A 191 -16.69 1.07 -15.24
CA SER A 191 -15.30 1.54 -15.30
C SER A 191 -14.62 1.53 -13.92
N ILE A 192 -15.32 1.95 -12.87
CA ILE A 192 -14.78 1.94 -11.50
C ILE A 192 -14.48 0.53 -11.02
N ASN A 193 -15.36 -0.44 -11.23
CA ASN A 193 -15.14 -1.79 -10.69
C ASN A 193 -13.85 -2.40 -11.27
N PRO A 194 -13.60 -2.39 -12.60
CA PRO A 194 -12.32 -2.82 -13.16
C PRO A 194 -11.10 -2.08 -12.59
N ARG A 195 -11.16 -0.76 -12.47
CA ARG A 195 -10.09 0.07 -11.90
C ARG A 195 -9.77 -0.37 -10.46
N ASP A 196 -10.80 -0.54 -9.65
CA ASP A 196 -10.71 -0.93 -8.24
C ASP A 196 -10.13 -2.32 -8.07
N TRP A 197 -10.51 -3.25 -8.94
CA TRP A 197 -9.90 -4.56 -8.99
C TRP A 197 -8.41 -4.50 -9.31
N ILE A 198 -7.99 -3.66 -10.28
CA ILE A 198 -6.56 -3.50 -10.61
C ILE A 198 -5.80 -2.90 -9.43
N ILE A 199 -6.32 -1.86 -8.77
CA ILE A 199 -5.71 -1.28 -7.57
C ILE A 199 -5.60 -2.33 -6.45
N PHE A 200 -6.67 -3.10 -6.22
CA PHE A 200 -6.67 -4.14 -5.20
C PHE A 200 -5.68 -5.28 -5.51
N ARG A 201 -5.56 -5.66 -6.79
CA ARG A 201 -4.55 -6.61 -7.27
C ARG A 201 -3.15 -6.10 -6.97
N GLU A 202 -2.86 -4.84 -7.31
CA GLU A 202 -1.54 -4.25 -7.06
C GLU A 202 -1.25 -4.04 -5.58
N TYR A 203 -2.27 -3.77 -4.75
CA TYR A 203 -2.12 -3.77 -3.29
C TYR A 203 -1.64 -5.13 -2.79
N MET A 204 -2.30 -6.22 -3.19
CA MET A 204 -1.87 -7.58 -2.81
C MET A 204 -0.48 -7.91 -3.36
N ASN A 205 -0.18 -7.52 -4.60
CA ASN A 205 1.13 -7.76 -5.22
C ASN A 205 2.25 -7.02 -4.48
N THR A 206 1.98 -5.78 -4.07
CA THR A 206 2.90 -4.95 -3.28
C THR A 206 3.12 -5.56 -1.91
N LEU A 207 2.08 -6.01 -1.22
CA LEU A 207 2.25 -6.69 0.08
C LEU A 207 3.04 -7.99 -0.03
N GLU A 208 2.85 -8.77 -1.10
CA GLU A 208 3.70 -9.95 -1.37
C GLU A 208 5.16 -9.58 -1.61
N TYR A 209 5.40 -8.53 -2.39
CA TYR A 209 6.75 -8.00 -2.62
C TYR A 209 7.42 -7.61 -1.29
N VAL A 210 6.72 -6.84 -0.46
CA VAL A 210 7.21 -6.43 0.87
C VAL A 210 7.52 -7.66 1.71
N LEU A 211 6.59 -8.63 1.77
CA LEU A 211 6.80 -9.82 2.58
C LEU A 211 8.02 -10.62 2.13
N GLN A 212 8.19 -10.87 0.83
CA GLN A 212 9.33 -11.60 0.28
C GLN A 212 10.65 -10.83 0.50
N ALA A 213 10.67 -9.51 0.27
CA ALA A 213 11.88 -8.70 0.40
C ALA A 213 12.34 -8.59 1.86
N PHE A 214 11.42 -8.31 2.79
CA PHE A 214 11.76 -8.16 4.20
C PHE A 214 12.01 -9.52 4.90
N GLN A 215 11.37 -10.60 4.44
CA GLN A 215 11.77 -11.95 4.88
C GLN A 215 13.20 -12.28 4.43
N HIS A 216 13.58 -11.91 3.20
CA HIS A 216 14.94 -12.08 2.70
C HIS A 216 15.98 -11.32 3.56
N PHE A 217 15.68 -10.10 3.98
CA PHE A 217 16.54 -9.37 4.91
C PHE A 217 16.59 -10.01 6.30
N LYS A 218 15.43 -10.43 6.83
CA LYS A 218 15.33 -11.09 8.13
C LYS A 218 16.20 -12.35 8.23
N ASP A 219 16.28 -13.12 7.16
CA ASP A 219 17.05 -14.36 7.12
C ASP A 219 18.57 -14.11 7.04
N LYS A 220 18.99 -12.91 6.63
CA LYS A 220 20.39 -12.47 6.55
C LYS A 220 20.90 -11.77 7.82
N LEU A 221 20.00 -11.31 8.70
CA LEU A 221 20.29 -10.58 9.95
C LEU A 221 20.37 -11.52 11.16
#